data_AF-A0A6A5GJU9-F1
#
_entry.id   AF-A0A6A5GJU9-F1
#
_cell.length_a   1.000
_cell.length_b   1.000
_cell.length_c   1.000
_cell.angle_alpha   90.00
_cell.angle_beta   90.00
_cell.angle_gamma   90.00
#
_symmetry.space_group_name_H-M   'P 1'
#
loop_
_entity.id
_entity.type
_entity.pdbx_description
1 polymer ?
#
loop_
_entity_poly.entity_id
_entity_poly.type
_entity_poly.pdbx_seq_one_letter_code
_entity_poly.pdbx_strand_id
1 'polypeptide(L)'
;MSATITDDIVKTVLDTIEENKKYETDEEKSHLIKCEANQFFKDQVYDVAADLYSIAIELHPTAMLYGNRAQAYLKKELYGAALEDADNAISMDPSYVKGFYRRATANMALGRFRKALADYQAVVKVVPNDIDAKSKFEECQKIVRRQNFLLAISTDHDKKTVAETLDINAIAIEDSYEGPHLEEKITREFMMDLIQKFKDQKKLHKKYAFKMLLDFYNYVKELPTMVEITVAAGKKFTICGDIHGQFYDLCNIFEINGFPSETNPYLFNGDFVDRGSFSVETIFTMMGFKLLYPNHFFMSRGNHESDVMNKMYGFEGEVKAKYTQQMSDMFTETFCWLPLCHVINQKIFESSETSNRFWTDSGASRASSGVVTPSEATRSVVTSSETSNRFWMDSEASESVVCHGGLFKEDGVTLEDIRKTDRNRQPPDEGIMCDLLWSDPQPINGRSPSKRGVGCQFGPDVTSKWCEMNGIEYVVRSHEVKPEGYEMHHNGQCYTVFSAPNYCDQMNNKGAFITITGDNLSPRFTPFDAVPHPKLPPMAYANSLFGFN
;
A
#
# COMPACT_ATOMS: atom_id res chain seq x y z
N MET A 1 -8.31 -24.92 -12.26
CA MET A 1 -8.78 -23.87 -11.34
C MET A 1 -9.22 -24.58 -10.08
N SER A 2 -8.55 -24.32 -8.96
CA SER A 2 -9.02 -24.81 -7.65
C SER A 2 -10.28 -24.05 -7.30
N ALA A 3 -11.39 -24.74 -6.99
CA ALA A 3 -12.55 -24.09 -6.40
C ALA A 3 -12.11 -23.43 -5.09
N THR A 4 -12.58 -22.21 -4.85
CA THR A 4 -12.36 -21.52 -3.58
C THR A 4 -13.35 -22.03 -2.54
N ILE A 5 -13.06 -21.84 -1.25
CA ILE A 5 -14.01 -22.16 -0.17
C ILE A 5 -15.36 -21.45 -0.39
N THR A 6 -15.32 -20.23 -0.92
CA THR A 6 -16.50 -19.45 -1.31
C THR A 6 -17.34 -20.18 -2.37
N ASP A 7 -16.71 -20.69 -3.44
CA ASP A 7 -17.39 -21.40 -4.52
C ASP A 7 -18.11 -22.65 -4.01
N ASP A 8 -17.46 -23.39 -3.11
CA ASP A 8 -18.03 -24.61 -2.51
C ASP A 8 -19.23 -24.30 -1.62
N ILE A 9 -19.17 -23.22 -0.82
CA ILE A 9 -20.30 -22.76 0.01
C ILE A 9 -21.46 -22.31 -0.87
N VAL A 10 -21.20 -21.44 -1.86
CA VAL A 10 -22.21 -20.94 -2.80
C VAL A 10 -22.89 -22.11 -3.49
N LYS A 11 -22.11 -23.06 -4.02
CA LYS A 11 -22.65 -24.26 -4.67
C LYS A 11 -23.53 -25.08 -3.73
N THR A 12 -23.08 -25.32 -2.49
CA THR A 12 -23.85 -26.09 -1.49
C THR A 12 -25.20 -25.43 -1.19
N VAL A 13 -25.23 -24.10 -1.09
CA VAL A 13 -26.47 -23.33 -0.88
C VAL A 13 -27.41 -23.50 -2.06
N LEU A 14 -26.90 -23.38 -3.29
CA LEU A 14 -27.71 -23.52 -4.51
C LEU A 14 -28.25 -24.94 -4.67
N ASP A 15 -27.44 -25.96 -4.44
CA ASP A 15 -27.84 -27.37 -4.48
C ASP A 15 -28.97 -27.63 -3.46
N THR A 16 -28.86 -27.07 -2.25
CA THR A 16 -29.90 -27.16 -1.21
C THR A 16 -31.22 -26.50 -1.66
N ILE A 17 -31.16 -25.35 -2.33
CA ILE A 17 -32.36 -24.67 -2.85
C ILE A 17 -33.01 -25.51 -3.96
N GLU A 18 -32.20 -26.09 -4.84
CA GLU A 18 -32.65 -26.93 -5.95
C GLU A 18 -33.31 -28.23 -5.46
N GLU A 19 -32.71 -28.90 -4.46
CA GLU A 19 -33.24 -30.13 -3.85
C GLU A 19 -34.59 -29.90 -3.16
N ASN A 20 -34.76 -28.75 -2.50
CA ASN A 20 -35.97 -28.44 -1.79
C ASN A 20 -37.16 -28.08 -2.71
N LYS A 21 -36.92 -27.72 -3.99
CA LYS A 21 -37.94 -27.35 -5.01
C LYS A 21 -39.08 -26.46 -4.49
N LYS A 22 -38.77 -25.48 -3.64
CA LYS A 22 -39.76 -24.55 -3.05
C LYS A 22 -40.02 -23.30 -3.92
N TYR A 23 -39.90 -23.42 -5.23
CA TYR A 23 -40.15 -22.33 -6.16
C TYR A 23 -40.70 -22.89 -7.48
N GLU A 24 -41.54 -22.10 -8.13
CA GLU A 24 -42.10 -22.39 -9.45
C GLU A 24 -41.61 -21.38 -10.51
N THR A 25 -41.07 -20.24 -10.06
CA THR A 25 -40.60 -19.15 -10.93
C THR A 25 -39.17 -18.69 -10.58
N ASP A 26 -38.50 -18.05 -11.55
CA ASP A 26 -37.18 -17.45 -11.34
C ASP A 26 -37.20 -16.32 -10.29
N GLU A 27 -38.34 -15.62 -10.16
CA GLU A 27 -38.55 -14.59 -9.14
C GLU A 27 -38.55 -15.21 -7.73
N GLU A 28 -39.28 -16.31 -7.52
CA GLU A 28 -39.30 -17.04 -6.24
C GLU A 28 -37.93 -17.64 -5.92
N LYS A 29 -37.24 -18.21 -6.92
CA LYS A 29 -35.87 -18.72 -6.76
C LYS A 29 -34.90 -17.62 -6.35
N SER A 30 -34.94 -16.48 -7.05
CA SER A 30 -34.16 -15.28 -6.72
C SER A 30 -34.45 -14.80 -5.30
N HIS A 31 -35.71 -14.82 -4.87
CA HIS A 31 -36.10 -14.46 -3.51
C HIS A 31 -35.48 -15.37 -2.45
N LEU A 32 -35.46 -16.70 -2.68
CA LEU A 32 -34.83 -17.67 -1.77
C LEU A 32 -33.32 -17.44 -1.67
N ILE A 33 -32.64 -17.28 -2.81
CA ILE A 33 -31.19 -17.01 -2.85
C ILE A 33 -30.86 -15.70 -2.13
N LYS A 34 -31.67 -14.66 -2.32
CA LYS A 34 -31.55 -13.39 -1.59
C LYS A 34 -31.67 -13.60 -0.07
N CYS A 35 -32.58 -14.45 0.40
CA CYS A 35 -32.72 -14.73 1.83
C CYS A 35 -31.45 -15.37 2.41
N GLU A 36 -30.86 -16.33 1.71
CA GLU A 36 -29.56 -16.91 2.09
C GLU A 36 -28.45 -15.86 2.04
N ALA A 37 -28.38 -15.05 0.97
CA ALA A 37 -27.42 -13.96 0.85
C ALA A 37 -27.51 -12.95 2.01
N ASN A 38 -28.74 -12.60 2.44
CA ASN A 38 -28.96 -11.74 3.61
C ASN A 38 -28.47 -12.40 4.91
N GLN A 39 -28.57 -13.73 5.03
CA GLN A 39 -28.11 -14.46 6.20
C GLN A 39 -26.57 -14.47 6.24
N PHE A 40 -25.91 -14.85 5.14
CA PHE A 40 -24.44 -14.74 5.03
C PHE A 40 -23.94 -13.31 5.26
N PHE A 41 -24.68 -12.29 4.80
CA PHE A 41 -24.34 -10.90 5.09
C PHE A 41 -24.40 -10.58 6.59
N LYS A 42 -25.41 -11.08 7.32
CA LYS A 42 -25.52 -10.90 8.79
C LYS A 42 -24.41 -11.65 9.54
N ASP A 43 -24.05 -12.82 9.01
CA ASP A 43 -22.95 -13.64 9.53
C ASP A 43 -21.58 -13.09 9.10
N GLN A 44 -21.56 -11.93 8.42
CA GLN A 44 -20.38 -11.19 7.97
C GLN A 44 -19.52 -11.93 6.94
N VAL A 45 -20.10 -12.93 6.26
CA VAL A 45 -19.49 -13.65 5.15
C VAL A 45 -19.82 -12.94 3.84
N TYR A 46 -19.22 -11.77 3.65
CA TYR A 46 -19.60 -10.85 2.58
C TYR A 46 -19.27 -11.35 1.17
N ASP A 47 -18.24 -12.19 1.01
CA ASP A 47 -17.90 -12.82 -0.28
C ASP A 47 -19.06 -13.69 -0.80
N VAL A 48 -19.46 -14.69 0.01
CA VAL A 48 -20.60 -15.58 -0.30
C VAL A 48 -21.88 -14.77 -0.50
N ALA A 49 -22.12 -13.76 0.34
CA ALA A 49 -23.29 -12.90 0.19
C ALA A 49 -23.30 -12.17 -1.16
N ALA A 50 -22.17 -11.59 -1.58
CA ALA A 50 -22.06 -10.87 -2.84
C ALA A 50 -22.26 -11.81 -4.06
N ASP A 51 -21.74 -13.03 -4.00
CA ASP A 51 -21.88 -14.02 -5.06
C ASP A 51 -23.33 -14.51 -5.17
N LEU A 52 -23.96 -14.83 -4.04
CA LEU A 52 -25.39 -15.20 -4.00
C LEU A 52 -26.29 -14.05 -4.50
N TYR A 53 -26.01 -12.79 -4.14
CA TYR A 53 -26.74 -11.66 -4.71
C TYR A 53 -26.55 -11.56 -6.22
N SER A 54 -25.35 -11.85 -6.74
CA SER A 54 -25.09 -11.83 -8.18
C SER A 54 -25.95 -12.84 -8.91
N ILE A 55 -26.03 -14.07 -8.39
CA ILE A 55 -26.88 -15.12 -8.94
C ILE A 55 -28.37 -14.73 -8.85
N ALA A 56 -28.81 -14.15 -7.72
CA ALA A 56 -30.18 -13.67 -7.58
C ALA A 56 -30.53 -12.56 -8.59
N ILE A 57 -29.57 -11.67 -8.90
CA ILE A 57 -29.71 -10.60 -9.90
C ILE A 57 -29.81 -11.18 -11.31
N GLU A 58 -29.02 -12.20 -11.64
CA GLU A 58 -29.08 -12.88 -12.94
C GLU A 58 -30.45 -13.51 -13.19
N LEU A 59 -31.08 -14.08 -12.16
CA LEU A 59 -32.41 -14.69 -12.24
C LEU A 59 -33.53 -13.63 -12.32
N HIS A 60 -33.50 -12.63 -11.45
CA HIS A 60 -34.54 -11.60 -11.39
C HIS A 60 -33.98 -10.29 -10.82
N PRO A 61 -33.51 -9.36 -11.67
CA PRO A 61 -32.83 -8.15 -11.22
C PRO A 61 -33.82 -7.16 -10.61
N THR A 62 -33.51 -6.66 -9.40
CA THR A 62 -34.33 -5.67 -8.68
C THR A 62 -33.46 -4.61 -8.03
N ALA A 63 -34.00 -3.39 -7.83
CA ALA A 63 -33.30 -2.32 -7.14
C ALA A 63 -32.84 -2.72 -5.72
N MET A 64 -33.62 -3.56 -5.04
CA MET A 64 -33.27 -4.09 -3.72
C MET A 64 -32.02 -4.98 -3.77
N LEU A 65 -31.93 -5.89 -4.74
CA LEU A 65 -30.79 -6.79 -4.88
C LEU A 65 -29.50 -6.02 -5.17
N TYR A 66 -29.54 -5.09 -6.12
CA TYR A 66 -28.42 -4.21 -6.39
C TYR A 66 -28.02 -3.40 -5.14
N GLY A 67 -28.99 -2.83 -4.41
CA GLY A 67 -28.69 -2.11 -3.17
C GLY A 67 -28.11 -2.97 -2.04
N ASN A 68 -28.49 -4.24 -1.96
CA ASN A 68 -27.94 -5.18 -0.98
C ASN A 68 -26.53 -5.64 -1.38
N ARG A 69 -26.29 -5.92 -2.66
CA ARG A 69 -24.95 -6.26 -3.17
C ARG A 69 -24.00 -5.07 -3.10
N ALA A 70 -24.47 -3.85 -3.38
CA ALA A 70 -23.72 -2.63 -3.10
C ALA A 70 -23.30 -2.52 -1.63
N GLN A 71 -24.17 -2.92 -0.70
CA GLN A 71 -23.82 -2.93 0.72
C GLN A 71 -22.78 -4.01 1.07
N ALA A 72 -22.83 -5.18 0.43
CA ALA A 72 -21.78 -6.19 0.53
C ALA A 72 -20.45 -5.65 -0.03
N TYR A 73 -20.48 -5.02 -1.20
CA TYR A 73 -19.31 -4.37 -1.78
C TYR A 73 -18.76 -3.23 -0.93
N LEU A 74 -19.58 -2.43 -0.25
CA LEU A 74 -19.10 -1.45 0.73
C LEU A 74 -18.35 -2.10 1.90
N LYS A 75 -18.84 -3.25 2.40
CA LYS A 75 -18.17 -4.01 3.47
C LYS A 75 -16.88 -4.69 3.01
N LYS A 76 -16.81 -5.03 1.72
CA LYS A 76 -15.61 -5.53 1.03
C LYS A 76 -14.73 -4.42 0.46
N GLU A 77 -15.14 -3.16 0.63
CA GLU A 77 -14.42 -1.97 0.15
C GLU A 77 -14.20 -1.91 -1.36
N LEU A 78 -15.04 -2.62 -2.09
CA LEU A 78 -15.16 -2.53 -3.53
C LEU A 78 -16.04 -1.32 -3.88
N TYR A 79 -15.56 -0.12 -3.55
CA TYR A 79 -16.36 1.10 -3.65
C TYR A 79 -16.79 1.43 -5.08
N GLY A 80 -16.00 1.06 -6.08
CA GLY A 80 -16.37 1.17 -7.50
C GLY A 80 -17.54 0.26 -7.85
N ALA A 81 -17.48 -1.01 -7.45
CA ALA A 81 -18.58 -1.96 -7.65
C ALA A 81 -19.83 -1.55 -6.85
N ALA A 82 -19.65 -1.01 -5.64
CA ALA A 82 -20.74 -0.46 -4.84
C ALA A 82 -21.40 0.76 -5.47
N LEU A 83 -20.62 1.64 -6.12
CA LEU A 83 -21.16 2.78 -6.89
C LEU A 83 -21.99 2.29 -8.07
N GLU A 84 -21.47 1.35 -8.86
CA GLU A 84 -22.15 0.79 -10.01
C GLU A 84 -23.49 0.15 -9.62
N ASP A 85 -23.49 -0.70 -8.60
CA ASP A 85 -24.72 -1.31 -8.09
C ASP A 85 -25.69 -0.27 -7.51
N ALA A 86 -25.19 0.75 -6.83
CA ALA A 86 -26.05 1.82 -6.32
C ALA A 86 -26.68 2.64 -7.46
N ASP A 87 -25.94 2.91 -8.54
CA ASP A 87 -26.44 3.56 -9.74
C ASP A 87 -27.49 2.70 -10.47
N ASN A 88 -27.25 1.38 -10.58
CA ASN A 88 -28.21 0.43 -11.12
C ASN A 88 -29.49 0.40 -10.28
N ALA A 89 -29.37 0.37 -8.94
CA ALA A 89 -30.51 0.39 -8.04
C ALA A 89 -31.36 1.66 -8.20
N ILE A 90 -30.73 2.83 -8.28
CA ILE A 90 -31.41 4.12 -8.46
C ILE A 90 -32.04 4.23 -9.85
N SER A 91 -31.38 3.70 -10.88
CA SER A 91 -31.88 3.72 -12.25
C SER A 91 -33.12 2.82 -12.41
N MET A 92 -33.14 1.68 -11.71
CA MET A 92 -34.30 0.78 -11.68
C MET A 92 -35.47 1.35 -10.86
N ASP A 93 -35.19 1.87 -9.66
CA ASP A 93 -36.20 2.48 -8.80
C ASP A 93 -35.67 3.80 -8.20
N PRO A 94 -36.01 4.95 -8.82
CA PRO A 94 -35.62 6.27 -8.31
C PRO A 94 -36.19 6.60 -6.93
N SER A 95 -37.18 5.86 -6.43
CA SER A 95 -37.74 6.02 -5.08
C SER A 95 -36.98 5.20 -4.02
N TYR A 96 -36.06 4.32 -4.44
CA TYR A 96 -35.29 3.47 -3.55
C TYR A 96 -34.19 4.24 -2.80
N VAL A 97 -34.57 4.85 -1.68
CA VAL A 97 -33.70 5.71 -0.83
C VAL A 97 -32.38 5.04 -0.43
N LYS A 98 -32.40 3.72 -0.19
CA LYS A 98 -31.19 2.97 0.16
C LYS A 98 -30.15 3.02 -0.95
N GLY A 99 -30.53 3.08 -2.23
CA GLY A 99 -29.62 3.25 -3.36
C GLY A 99 -28.79 4.53 -3.23
N PHE A 100 -29.45 5.67 -2.99
CA PHE A 100 -28.76 6.95 -2.74
C PHE A 100 -27.84 6.88 -1.53
N TYR A 101 -28.28 6.25 -0.44
CA TYR A 101 -27.44 6.09 0.75
C TYR A 101 -26.20 5.22 0.48
N ARG A 102 -26.32 4.11 -0.28
CA ARG A 102 -25.15 3.29 -0.67
C ARG A 102 -24.19 4.08 -1.56
N ARG A 103 -24.71 4.82 -2.55
CA ARG A 103 -23.91 5.65 -3.44
C ARG A 103 -23.20 6.79 -2.70
N ALA A 104 -23.88 7.41 -1.74
CA ALA A 104 -23.31 8.43 -0.85
C ALA A 104 -22.15 7.86 -0.04
N THR A 105 -22.34 6.68 0.55
CA THR A 105 -21.33 5.99 1.35
C THR A 105 -20.10 5.62 0.52
N ALA A 106 -20.30 5.08 -0.69
CA ALA A 106 -19.20 4.75 -1.59
C ALA A 106 -18.44 6.00 -2.05
N ASN A 107 -19.14 7.07 -2.44
CA ASN A 107 -18.50 8.35 -2.78
C ASN A 107 -17.75 8.96 -1.59
N MET A 108 -18.27 8.80 -0.37
CA MET A 108 -17.60 9.28 0.84
C MET A 108 -16.29 8.54 1.06
N ALA A 109 -16.28 7.21 0.94
CA ALA A 109 -15.08 6.37 1.06
C ALA A 109 -14.04 6.66 -0.05
N LEU A 110 -14.50 7.05 -1.22
CA LEU A 110 -13.65 7.47 -2.35
C LEU A 110 -13.15 8.93 -2.25
N GLY A 111 -13.41 9.64 -1.15
CA GLY A 111 -13.05 11.05 -1.01
C GLY A 111 -13.84 12.01 -1.92
N ARG A 112 -14.87 11.52 -2.63
CA ARG A 112 -15.75 12.29 -3.53
C ARG A 112 -16.83 13.02 -2.74
N PHE A 113 -16.42 13.82 -1.75
CA PHE A 113 -17.30 14.38 -0.72
C PHE A 113 -18.42 15.26 -1.27
N ARG A 114 -18.20 16.00 -2.37
CA ARG A 114 -19.27 16.80 -3.01
C ARG A 114 -20.39 15.93 -3.58
N LYS A 115 -20.04 14.81 -4.22
CA LYS A 115 -21.01 13.84 -4.75
C LYS A 115 -21.75 13.14 -3.61
N ALA A 116 -21.00 12.70 -2.59
CA ALA A 116 -21.57 12.10 -1.38
C ALA A 116 -22.57 13.03 -0.67
N LEU A 117 -22.22 14.32 -0.52
CA LEU A 117 -23.06 15.31 0.14
C LEU A 117 -24.41 15.49 -0.56
N ALA A 118 -24.44 15.50 -1.90
CA ALA A 118 -25.67 15.62 -2.67
C ALA A 118 -26.60 14.43 -2.43
N ASP A 119 -26.07 13.21 -2.44
CA ASP A 119 -26.85 12.00 -2.17
C ASP A 119 -27.32 11.93 -0.71
N TYR A 120 -26.45 12.24 0.28
CA TYR A 120 -26.86 12.31 1.68
C TYR A 120 -27.96 13.36 1.93
N GLN A 121 -27.89 14.49 1.25
CA GLN A 121 -28.94 15.51 1.32
C GLN A 121 -30.28 14.98 0.80
N ALA A 122 -30.27 14.21 -0.29
CA ALA A 122 -31.47 13.56 -0.81
C ALA A 122 -32.02 12.53 0.18
N VAL A 123 -31.16 11.73 0.82
CA VAL A 123 -31.56 10.74 1.83
C VAL A 123 -32.20 11.42 3.04
N VAL A 124 -31.53 12.38 3.68
CA VAL A 124 -32.02 13.07 4.89
C VAL A 124 -33.33 13.82 4.63
N LYS A 125 -33.57 14.28 3.39
CA LYS A 125 -34.85 14.89 2.99
C LYS A 125 -36.02 13.90 3.04
N VAL A 126 -35.78 12.63 2.69
CA VAL A 126 -36.82 11.59 2.66
C VAL A 126 -36.98 10.89 4.02
N VAL A 127 -35.86 10.62 4.71
CA VAL A 127 -35.83 9.95 6.02
C VAL A 127 -35.24 10.88 7.10
N PRO A 128 -35.94 11.97 7.47
CA PRO A 128 -35.38 12.98 8.37
C PRO A 128 -35.20 12.49 9.81
N ASN A 129 -35.74 11.33 10.20
CA ASN A 129 -35.58 10.78 11.54
C ASN A 129 -34.48 9.71 11.63
N ASP A 130 -33.84 9.37 10.50
CA ASP A 130 -32.71 8.45 10.49
C ASP A 130 -31.49 9.14 11.09
N ILE A 131 -31.09 8.67 12.29
CA ILE A 131 -29.98 9.23 13.06
C ILE A 131 -28.66 9.06 12.31
N ASP A 132 -28.46 7.91 11.69
CA ASP A 132 -27.21 7.59 10.99
C ASP A 132 -27.08 8.44 9.71
N ALA A 133 -28.14 8.52 8.90
CA ALA A 133 -28.13 9.34 7.70
C ALA A 133 -27.87 10.83 8.00
N LYS A 134 -28.47 11.36 9.08
CA LYS A 134 -28.20 12.73 9.57
C LYS A 134 -26.75 12.93 9.97
N SER A 135 -26.23 12.01 10.78
CA SER A 135 -24.84 12.07 11.27
C SER A 135 -23.85 12.08 10.10
N LYS A 136 -24.04 11.20 9.12
CA LYS A 136 -23.20 11.13 7.90
C LYS A 136 -23.31 12.37 7.03
N PHE A 137 -24.52 12.92 6.87
CA PHE A 137 -24.73 14.18 6.15
C PHE A 137 -23.98 15.36 6.79
N GLU A 138 -24.13 15.53 8.10
CA GLU A 138 -23.48 16.61 8.86
C GLU A 138 -21.96 16.51 8.77
N GLU A 139 -21.42 15.30 8.87
CA GLU A 139 -19.98 15.09 8.74
C GLU A 139 -19.46 15.35 7.33
N CYS A 140 -20.14 14.80 6.32
CA CYS A 140 -19.80 15.07 4.93
C CYS A 140 -19.81 16.59 4.65
N GLN A 141 -20.80 17.30 5.21
CA GLN A 141 -20.88 18.76 5.12
C GLN A 141 -19.70 19.46 5.81
N LYS A 142 -19.27 19.02 6.99
CA LYS A 142 -18.07 19.56 7.67
C LYS A 142 -16.81 19.35 6.84
N ILE A 143 -16.63 18.16 6.26
CA ILE A 143 -15.47 17.86 5.42
C ILE A 143 -15.45 18.76 4.19
N VAL A 144 -16.56 18.87 3.45
CA VAL A 144 -16.65 19.75 2.27
C VAL A 144 -16.38 21.21 2.63
N ARG A 145 -16.92 21.69 3.77
CA ARG A 145 -16.63 23.06 4.26
C ARG A 145 -15.15 23.24 4.59
N ARG A 146 -14.53 22.28 5.27
CA ARG A 146 -13.10 22.30 5.59
C ARG A 146 -12.25 22.30 4.33
N GLN A 147 -12.56 21.45 3.34
CA GLN A 147 -11.83 21.42 2.06
C GLN A 147 -11.96 22.74 1.31
N ASN A 148 -13.16 23.30 1.20
CA ASN A 148 -13.36 24.59 0.55
C ASN A 148 -12.63 25.72 1.28
N PHE A 149 -12.59 25.69 2.63
CA PHE A 149 -11.79 26.62 3.42
C PHE A 149 -10.29 26.46 3.15
N LEU A 150 -9.78 25.23 3.15
CA LEU A 150 -8.38 24.92 2.85
C LEU A 150 -7.97 25.36 1.44
N LEU A 151 -8.81 25.12 0.43
CA LEU A 151 -8.61 25.59 -0.94
C LEU A 151 -8.64 27.12 -1.03
N ALA A 152 -9.48 27.78 -0.24
CA ALA A 152 -9.55 29.24 -0.22
C ALA A 152 -8.31 29.88 0.43
N ILE A 153 -7.60 29.17 1.33
CA ILE A 153 -6.34 29.63 1.93
C ILE A 153 -5.09 29.08 1.20
N SER A 154 -5.24 28.15 0.25
CA SER A 154 -4.09 27.49 -0.42
C SER A 154 -3.36 28.37 -1.43
N THR A 155 -3.64 29.68 -1.45
CA THR A 155 -2.91 30.68 -2.23
C THR A 155 -1.64 31.18 -1.54
N ASP A 156 -1.38 30.77 -0.29
CA ASP A 156 -0.15 31.13 0.42
C ASP A 156 0.94 30.08 0.19
N HIS A 157 1.88 30.39 -0.72
CA HIS A 157 3.08 29.60 -1.01
C HIS A 157 4.09 29.53 0.16
N ASP A 158 3.79 30.13 1.32
CA ASP A 158 4.69 30.28 2.47
C ASP A 158 4.28 29.46 3.72
N LYS A 159 3.46 28.41 3.55
CA LYS A 159 3.04 27.60 4.70
C LYS A 159 4.19 26.71 5.16
N LYS A 160 4.85 27.10 6.25
CA LYS A 160 5.88 26.28 6.91
C LYS A 160 5.30 24.92 7.30
N THR A 161 6.04 23.86 7.00
CA THR A 161 5.71 22.48 7.38
C THR A 161 5.77 22.28 8.89
N VAL A 162 5.13 21.22 9.41
CA VAL A 162 5.30 20.85 10.82
C VAL A 162 6.78 20.58 11.11
N ALA A 163 7.48 19.92 10.18
CA ALA A 163 8.91 19.66 10.28
C ALA A 163 9.77 20.94 10.46
N GLU A 164 9.40 22.06 9.82
CA GLU A 164 10.12 23.34 9.91
C GLU A 164 9.81 24.16 11.18
N THR A 165 8.67 23.88 11.83
CA THR A 165 8.19 24.66 12.99
C THR A 165 8.35 23.93 14.32
N LEU A 166 8.67 22.64 14.28
CA LEU A 166 8.81 21.78 15.44
C LEU A 166 10.10 22.08 16.22
N ASP A 167 9.96 22.54 17.46
CA ASP A 167 11.07 22.63 18.42
C ASP A 167 11.06 21.41 19.35
N ILE A 168 11.87 20.41 19.01
CA ILE A 168 12.03 19.18 19.80
C ILE A 168 12.72 19.45 21.15
N ASN A 169 13.58 20.46 21.22
CA ASN A 169 14.35 20.75 22.42
C ASN A 169 13.48 21.34 23.54
N ALA A 170 12.42 22.06 23.17
CA ALA A 170 11.41 22.56 24.10
C ALA A 170 10.57 21.46 24.76
N ILE A 171 10.59 20.23 24.25
CA ILE A 171 9.81 19.12 24.81
C ILE A 171 10.56 18.53 26.01
N ALA A 172 10.04 18.81 27.21
CA ALA A 172 10.50 18.20 28.46
C ALA A 172 10.13 16.71 28.51
N ILE A 173 11.00 15.93 29.15
CA ILE A 173 10.77 14.51 29.47
C ILE A 173 10.46 14.46 30.97
N GLU A 174 9.38 13.82 31.35
CA GLU A 174 9.03 13.65 32.76
C GLU A 174 9.95 12.62 33.43
N ASP A 175 10.40 12.86 34.68
CA ASP A 175 11.30 11.96 35.43
C ASP A 175 10.74 10.53 35.60
N SER A 176 9.43 10.37 35.48
CA SER A 176 8.73 9.08 35.54
C SER A 176 8.81 8.27 34.25
N TYR A 177 9.44 8.76 33.18
CA TYR A 177 9.53 8.05 31.92
C TYR A 177 10.62 6.96 31.97
N GLU A 178 10.19 5.70 31.98
CA GLU A 178 11.05 4.51 32.04
C GLU A 178 11.18 3.78 30.68
N GLY A 179 10.89 4.47 29.58
CA GLY A 179 11.02 3.93 28.23
C GLY A 179 12.41 4.20 27.62
N PRO A 180 12.63 3.73 26.38
CA PRO A 180 13.89 3.95 25.67
C PRO A 180 14.13 5.44 25.45
N HIS A 181 15.39 5.85 25.63
CA HIS A 181 15.85 7.22 25.42
C HIS A 181 16.64 7.27 24.11
N LEU A 182 16.18 8.09 23.14
CA LEU A 182 16.90 8.32 21.90
C LEU A 182 17.89 9.46 22.09
N GLU A 183 19.18 9.15 21.98
CA GLU A 183 20.27 10.14 21.99
C GLU A 183 20.42 10.78 20.60
N GLU A 184 21.56 10.63 19.93
CA GLU A 184 21.78 11.21 18.60
C GLU A 184 21.23 10.33 17.47
N LYS A 185 21.55 9.02 17.50
CA LYS A 185 21.23 8.04 16.45
C LYS A 185 20.49 6.86 17.04
N ILE A 186 19.67 6.23 16.21
CA ILE A 186 19.03 4.96 16.56
C ILE A 186 20.11 3.87 16.61
N THR A 187 20.07 3.06 17.67
CA THR A 187 20.93 1.89 17.85
C THR A 187 20.09 0.61 17.86
N ARG A 188 20.76 -0.54 17.75
CA ARG A 188 20.08 -1.83 17.86
C ARG A 188 19.49 -2.02 19.26
N GLU A 189 20.18 -1.59 20.30
CA GLU A 189 19.74 -1.67 21.70
C GLU A 189 18.47 -0.86 21.90
N PHE A 190 18.43 0.38 21.38
CA PHE A 190 17.24 1.23 21.40
C PHE A 190 16.06 0.55 20.69
N MET A 191 16.29 -0.02 19.50
CA MET A 191 15.24 -0.72 18.74
C MET A 191 14.67 -1.92 19.49
N MET A 192 15.53 -2.73 20.10
CA MET A 192 15.07 -3.91 20.85
C MET A 192 14.29 -3.51 22.11
N ASP A 193 14.74 -2.47 22.84
CA ASP A 193 13.98 -1.95 23.99
C ASP A 193 12.64 -1.34 23.54
N LEU A 194 12.63 -0.56 22.45
CA LEU A 194 11.39 0.01 21.89
C LEU A 194 10.36 -1.07 21.53
N ILE A 195 10.78 -2.11 20.81
CA ILE A 195 9.90 -3.22 20.44
C ILE A 195 9.37 -3.92 21.70
N GLN A 196 10.22 -4.12 22.71
CA GLN A 196 9.78 -4.73 23.98
C GLN A 196 8.74 -3.85 24.69
N LYS A 197 8.98 -2.53 24.80
CA LYS A 197 8.00 -1.60 25.38
C LYS A 197 6.69 -1.60 24.61
N PHE A 198 6.71 -1.69 23.29
CA PHE A 198 5.51 -1.80 22.46
C PHE A 198 4.76 -3.12 22.68
N LYS A 199 5.48 -4.26 22.79
CA LYS A 199 4.88 -5.56 23.18
C LYS A 199 4.21 -5.49 24.57
N ASP A 200 4.75 -4.67 25.47
CA ASP A 200 4.20 -4.40 26.81
C ASP A 200 3.12 -3.30 26.83
N GLN A 201 2.61 -2.88 25.66
CA GLN A 201 1.60 -1.83 25.49
C GLN A 201 2.01 -0.49 26.13
N LYS A 202 3.31 -0.19 26.17
CA LYS A 202 3.86 1.11 26.53
C LYS A 202 4.07 1.94 25.27
N LYS A 203 4.24 3.26 25.46
CA LYS A 203 4.47 4.20 24.35
C LYS A 203 5.85 4.83 24.43
N LEU A 204 6.41 5.14 23.27
CA LEU A 204 7.60 5.97 23.16
C LEU A 204 7.27 7.39 23.64
N HIS A 205 8.18 8.03 24.35
CA HIS A 205 7.95 9.41 24.77
C HIS A 205 7.82 10.35 23.56
N LYS A 206 6.90 11.32 23.64
CA LYS A 206 6.57 12.29 22.56
C LYS A 206 7.80 12.96 21.94
N LYS A 207 8.82 13.30 22.75
CA LYS A 207 10.07 13.93 22.29
C LYS A 207 10.81 13.02 21.30
N TYR A 208 10.94 11.75 21.65
CA TYR A 208 11.66 10.77 20.86
C TYR A 208 10.85 10.33 19.64
N ALA A 209 9.53 10.23 19.77
CA ALA A 209 8.63 10.02 18.63
C ALA A 209 8.77 11.13 17.58
N PHE A 210 8.73 12.41 18.00
CA PHE A 210 8.96 13.55 17.11
C PHE A 210 10.37 13.57 16.52
N LYS A 211 11.41 13.24 17.30
CA LYS A 211 12.78 13.13 16.79
C LYS A 211 12.91 12.04 15.72
N MET A 212 12.41 10.83 15.97
CA MET A 212 12.43 9.75 14.99
C MET A 212 11.69 10.14 13.72
N LEU A 213 10.51 10.76 13.86
CA LEU A 213 9.71 11.19 12.72
C LEU A 213 10.41 12.30 11.91
N LEU A 214 11.08 13.25 12.58
CA LEU A 214 11.85 14.31 11.91
C LEU A 214 13.08 13.76 11.19
N ASP A 215 13.85 12.88 11.85
CA ASP A 215 15.02 12.24 11.26
C ASP A 215 14.60 11.39 10.04
N PHE A 216 13.50 10.66 10.15
CA PHE A 216 12.94 9.89 9.04
C PHE A 216 12.44 10.78 7.91
N TYR A 217 11.67 11.85 8.21
CA TYR A 217 11.21 12.84 7.22
C TYR A 217 12.37 13.40 6.40
N ASN A 218 13.41 13.87 7.08
CA ASN A 218 14.60 14.43 6.42
C ASN A 218 15.32 13.38 5.56
N TYR A 219 15.34 12.12 5.99
CA TYR A 219 15.94 11.04 5.21
C TYR A 219 15.11 10.70 3.96
N VAL A 220 13.81 10.45 4.09
CA VAL A 220 12.97 9.98 2.96
C VAL A 220 12.74 11.04 1.90
N LYS A 221 12.81 12.32 2.28
CA LYS A 221 12.73 13.46 1.36
C LYS A 221 13.84 13.44 0.30
N GLU A 222 15.03 12.95 0.65
CA GLU A 222 16.18 12.87 -0.26
C GLU A 222 16.18 11.62 -1.16
N LEU A 223 15.26 10.67 -0.93
CA LEU A 223 15.16 9.48 -1.77
C LEU A 223 14.58 9.79 -3.16
N PRO A 224 14.91 9.00 -4.20
CA PRO A 224 14.20 9.06 -5.47
C PRO A 224 12.77 8.49 -5.35
N THR A 225 11.93 8.80 -6.33
CA THR A 225 10.56 8.25 -6.38
C THR A 225 10.56 6.73 -6.60
N MET A 226 11.52 6.23 -7.37
CA MET A 226 11.79 4.82 -7.56
C MET A 226 13.19 4.52 -7.04
N VAL A 227 13.28 3.57 -6.10
CA VAL A 227 14.56 3.20 -5.48
C VAL A 227 15.11 1.94 -6.15
N GLU A 228 16.38 1.99 -6.53
CA GLU A 228 17.08 0.87 -7.16
C GLU A 228 17.87 0.10 -6.07
N ILE A 229 17.66 -1.22 -6.01
CA ILE A 229 18.25 -2.11 -5.02
C ILE A 229 19.12 -3.14 -5.74
N THR A 230 20.37 -3.27 -5.32
CA THR A 230 21.27 -4.33 -5.78
C THR A 230 21.43 -5.39 -4.69
N VAL A 231 21.03 -6.62 -4.99
CA VAL A 231 21.22 -7.79 -4.15
C VAL A 231 22.37 -8.60 -4.71
N ALA A 232 23.45 -8.73 -3.94
CA ALA A 232 24.62 -9.49 -4.36
C ALA A 232 24.30 -11.00 -4.49
N ALA A 233 25.02 -11.69 -5.39
CA ALA A 233 24.87 -13.12 -5.62
C ALA A 233 24.92 -13.93 -4.30
N GLY A 234 24.00 -14.88 -4.14
CA GLY A 234 23.87 -15.71 -2.94
C GLY A 234 23.41 -14.98 -1.67
N LYS A 235 23.16 -13.65 -1.71
CA LYS A 235 22.62 -12.89 -0.58
C LYS A 235 21.10 -12.91 -0.62
N LYS A 236 20.49 -13.19 0.54
CA LYS A 236 19.04 -13.21 0.74
C LYS A 236 18.49 -11.78 0.74
N PHE A 237 17.33 -11.58 0.14
CA PHE A 237 16.52 -10.38 0.28
C PHE A 237 15.06 -10.76 0.56
N THR A 238 14.40 -10.04 1.47
CA THR A 238 13.02 -10.34 1.89
C THR A 238 12.07 -9.24 1.43
N ILE A 239 10.92 -9.62 0.86
CA ILE A 239 9.84 -8.70 0.50
C ILE A 239 8.59 -9.07 1.31
N CYS A 240 8.05 -8.11 2.05
CA CYS A 240 6.80 -8.20 2.78
C CYS A 240 5.76 -7.29 2.12
N GLY A 241 4.50 -7.72 2.17
CA GLY A 241 3.36 -6.89 1.78
C GLY A 241 2.80 -6.11 2.96
N ASP A 242 1.49 -5.87 2.90
CA ASP A 242 0.72 -5.10 3.87
C ASP A 242 0.85 -5.69 5.28
N ILE A 243 0.92 -4.80 6.29
CA ILE A 243 0.98 -5.14 7.71
C ILE A 243 -0.22 -4.55 8.47
N HIS A 244 -0.74 -3.41 8.04
CA HIS A 244 -1.96 -2.80 8.58
C HIS A 244 -2.03 -2.75 10.11
N GLY A 245 -0.99 -2.23 10.75
CA GLY A 245 -0.97 -2.06 12.20
C GLY A 245 -1.05 -3.37 13.02
N GLN A 246 -0.78 -4.52 12.41
CA GLN A 246 -0.63 -5.80 13.12
C GLN A 246 0.79 -5.96 13.68
N PHE A 247 1.12 -5.12 14.67
CA PHE A 247 2.47 -5.03 15.25
C PHE A 247 3.03 -6.37 15.78
N TYR A 248 2.17 -7.21 16.35
CA TYR A 248 2.58 -8.50 16.90
C TYR A 248 2.95 -9.49 15.78
N ASP A 249 2.24 -9.45 14.65
CA ASP A 249 2.59 -10.24 13.47
C ASP A 249 3.84 -9.70 12.77
N LEU A 250 4.07 -8.38 12.76
CA LEU A 250 5.35 -7.81 12.34
C LEU A 250 6.51 -8.38 13.16
N CYS A 251 6.35 -8.48 14.48
CA CYS A 251 7.34 -9.10 15.35
C CYS A 251 7.52 -10.59 15.02
N ASN A 252 6.42 -11.31 14.75
CA ASN A 252 6.47 -12.72 14.35
C ASN A 252 7.26 -12.93 13.04
N ILE A 253 7.12 -12.04 12.05
CA ILE A 253 7.94 -12.06 10.83
C ILE A 253 9.43 -12.01 11.19
N PHE A 254 9.83 -11.14 12.12
CA PHE A 254 11.23 -11.04 12.56
C PHE A 254 11.69 -12.23 13.39
N GLU A 255 10.80 -12.89 14.13
CA GLU A 255 11.10 -14.12 14.85
C GLU A 255 11.31 -15.31 13.89
N ILE A 256 10.50 -15.40 12.82
CA ILE A 256 10.58 -16.46 11.80
C ILE A 256 11.78 -16.25 10.87
N ASN A 257 11.97 -15.04 10.34
CA ASN A 257 12.91 -14.75 9.25
C ASN A 257 14.16 -13.97 9.70
N GLY A 258 14.27 -13.72 11.01
CA GLY A 258 15.34 -12.94 11.63
C GLY A 258 15.08 -11.44 11.56
N PHE A 259 15.59 -10.71 12.56
CA PHE A 259 15.49 -9.25 12.60
C PHE A 259 16.21 -8.59 11.41
N PRO A 260 15.77 -7.39 10.99
CA PRO A 260 16.48 -6.61 9.99
C PRO A 260 17.93 -6.34 10.38
N SER A 261 18.83 -6.44 9.40
CA SER A 261 20.25 -6.14 9.53
C SER A 261 20.88 -5.93 8.15
N GLU A 262 22.15 -5.54 8.10
CA GLU A 262 22.91 -5.48 6.84
C GLU A 262 22.98 -6.84 6.10
N THR A 263 22.90 -7.96 6.84
CA THR A 263 22.94 -9.30 6.26
C THR A 263 21.55 -9.93 6.08
N ASN A 264 20.51 -9.24 6.53
CA ASN A 264 19.11 -9.68 6.43
C ASN A 264 18.21 -8.51 6.01
N PRO A 265 18.31 -8.06 4.74
CA PRO A 265 17.57 -6.92 4.25
C PRO A 265 16.08 -7.23 4.01
N TYR A 266 15.26 -6.19 4.17
CA TYR A 266 13.81 -6.23 4.00
C TYR A 266 13.31 -5.08 3.14
N LEU A 267 12.29 -5.35 2.32
CA LEU A 267 11.41 -4.35 1.71
C LEU A 267 9.98 -4.59 2.21
N PHE A 268 9.36 -3.57 2.79
CA PHE A 268 7.94 -3.58 3.10
C PHE A 268 7.17 -2.73 2.10
N ASN A 269 6.20 -3.36 1.43
CA ASN A 269 5.57 -2.82 0.23
C ASN A 269 4.26 -2.06 0.51
N GLY A 270 4.34 -1.02 1.34
CA GLY A 270 3.21 -0.16 1.68
C GLY A 270 2.24 -0.76 2.69
N ASP A 271 1.23 0.03 3.06
CA ASP A 271 0.12 -0.33 3.93
C ASP A 271 0.60 -0.86 5.30
N PHE A 272 1.37 0.00 5.97
CA PHE A 272 1.92 -0.26 7.30
C PHE A 272 0.91 0.00 8.40
N VAL A 273 0.00 0.93 8.14
CA VAL A 273 -0.94 1.50 9.11
C VAL A 273 -2.39 1.24 8.69
N ASP A 274 -3.32 1.75 9.51
CA ASP A 274 -4.77 1.60 9.39
C ASP A 274 -5.25 0.16 9.62
N ARG A 275 -6.54 0.03 9.92
CA ARG A 275 -7.22 -1.21 10.31
C ARG A 275 -6.76 -1.80 11.64
N GLY A 276 -5.54 -2.29 11.73
CA GLY A 276 -5.00 -2.79 12.99
C GLY A 276 -4.79 -1.65 13.98
N SER A 277 -5.07 -1.94 15.24
CA SER A 277 -5.08 -0.94 16.32
C SER A 277 -3.71 -0.74 16.99
N PHE A 278 -2.64 -1.20 16.34
CA PHE A 278 -1.25 -1.01 16.76
C PHE A 278 -0.41 -0.39 15.61
N SER A 279 -1.04 0.48 14.82
CA SER A 279 -0.40 1.15 13.68
C SER A 279 0.76 2.04 14.10
N VAL A 280 0.66 2.69 15.26
CA VAL A 280 1.72 3.54 15.83
C VAL A 280 2.96 2.70 16.16
N GLU A 281 2.79 1.55 16.81
CA GLU A 281 3.89 0.65 17.16
C GLU A 281 4.56 0.09 15.91
N THR A 282 3.76 -0.33 14.92
CA THR A 282 4.22 -0.79 13.62
C THR A 282 5.08 0.27 12.93
N ILE A 283 4.54 1.48 12.71
CA ILE A 283 5.25 2.49 11.91
C ILE A 283 6.53 2.99 12.60
N PHE A 284 6.53 3.19 13.92
CA PHE A 284 7.75 3.58 14.63
C PHE A 284 8.83 2.50 14.62
N THR A 285 8.43 1.22 14.65
CA THR A 285 9.36 0.10 14.50
C THR A 285 10.00 0.09 13.12
N MET A 286 9.21 0.30 12.06
CA MET A 286 9.68 0.31 10.68
C MET A 286 10.56 1.52 10.38
N MET A 287 10.15 2.73 10.79
CA MET A 287 10.98 3.94 10.70
C MET A 287 12.29 3.78 11.47
N GLY A 288 12.22 3.15 12.64
CA GLY A 288 13.38 2.85 13.46
C GLY A 288 14.41 1.96 12.74
N PHE A 289 13.96 0.86 12.13
CA PHE A 289 14.85 0.02 11.32
C PHE A 289 15.30 0.69 10.03
N LYS A 290 14.50 1.55 9.40
CA LYS A 290 14.94 2.34 8.25
C LYS A 290 16.10 3.26 8.60
N LEU A 291 16.00 3.95 9.73
CA LEU A 291 17.06 4.84 10.20
C LEU A 291 18.30 4.08 10.70
N LEU A 292 18.12 2.88 11.25
CA LEU A 292 19.22 2.02 11.69
C LEU A 292 19.96 1.35 10.51
N TYR A 293 19.22 0.91 9.48
CA TYR A 293 19.74 0.18 8.32
C TYR A 293 19.28 0.81 7.00
N PRO A 294 19.69 2.04 6.69
CA PRO A 294 19.15 2.81 5.56
C PRO A 294 19.29 2.14 4.19
N ASN A 295 20.32 1.32 3.99
CA ASN A 295 20.56 0.61 2.73
C ASN A 295 20.12 -0.86 2.74
N HIS A 296 19.43 -1.30 3.80
CA HIS A 296 19.02 -2.70 3.96
C HIS A 296 17.58 -2.85 4.50
N PHE A 297 16.92 -1.75 4.88
CA PHE A 297 15.50 -1.72 5.19
C PHE A 297 14.83 -0.72 4.25
N PHE A 298 13.85 -1.18 3.48
CA PHE A 298 13.20 -0.43 2.42
C PHE A 298 11.69 -0.38 2.65
N MET A 299 11.07 0.71 2.23
CA MET A 299 9.66 1.01 2.47
C MET A 299 9.08 1.66 1.22
N SER A 300 8.10 1.02 0.59
CA SER A 300 7.27 1.64 -0.46
C SER A 300 6.06 2.32 0.16
N ARG A 301 5.53 3.36 -0.47
CA ARG A 301 4.23 3.92 -0.13
C ARG A 301 3.12 2.96 -0.56
N GLY A 302 2.13 2.73 0.30
CA GLY A 302 0.84 2.11 -0.04
C GLY A 302 -0.28 3.14 -0.12
N ASN A 303 -1.50 2.70 -0.46
CA ASN A 303 -2.63 3.62 -0.51
C ASN A 303 -3.05 4.09 0.89
N HIS A 304 -2.80 3.29 1.93
CA HIS A 304 -3.06 3.67 3.32
C HIS A 304 -2.05 4.66 3.90
N GLU A 305 -0.92 4.93 3.25
CA GLU A 305 -0.07 6.08 3.58
C GLU A 305 -0.58 7.38 2.92
N SER A 306 -1.88 7.67 3.13
CA SER A 306 -2.57 8.85 2.62
C SER A 306 -3.58 9.43 3.63
N ASP A 307 -3.79 10.75 3.53
CA ASP A 307 -4.63 11.52 4.48
C ASP A 307 -6.06 11.00 4.56
N VAL A 308 -6.65 10.72 3.39
CA VAL A 308 -8.05 10.25 3.32
C VAL A 308 -8.18 8.87 3.97
N MET A 309 -7.26 7.95 3.72
CA MET A 309 -7.30 6.62 4.33
C MET A 309 -7.11 6.72 5.86
N ASN A 310 -6.10 7.45 6.33
CA ASN A 310 -5.80 7.55 7.76
C ASN A 310 -6.94 8.15 8.59
N LYS A 311 -7.70 9.08 8.01
CA LYS A 311 -8.92 9.66 8.58
C LYS A 311 -10.03 8.65 8.78
N MET A 312 -10.15 7.71 7.85
CA MET A 312 -11.25 6.75 7.81
C MET A 312 -10.92 5.49 8.60
N TYR A 313 -9.69 4.99 8.48
CA TYR A 313 -9.32 3.63 8.90
C TYR A 313 -8.46 3.55 10.15
N GLY A 314 -8.33 4.67 10.86
CA GLY A 314 -7.96 4.66 12.27
C GLY A 314 -6.59 5.20 12.60
N PHE A 315 -5.65 5.32 11.65
CA PHE A 315 -4.31 5.80 11.98
C PHE A 315 -4.29 7.23 12.52
N GLU A 316 -5.03 8.18 11.93
CA GLU A 316 -5.12 9.54 12.50
C GLU A 316 -5.71 9.49 13.92
N GLY A 317 -6.78 8.70 14.11
CA GLY A 317 -7.41 8.53 15.42
C GLY A 317 -6.44 7.96 16.46
N GLU A 318 -5.66 6.96 16.07
CA GLU A 318 -4.67 6.29 16.93
C GLU A 318 -3.53 7.23 17.32
N VAL A 319 -2.97 7.98 16.35
CA VAL A 319 -1.93 8.97 16.61
C VAL A 319 -2.43 10.07 17.54
N LYS A 320 -3.67 10.54 17.37
CA LYS A 320 -4.27 11.55 18.26
C LYS A 320 -4.53 11.02 19.66
N ALA A 321 -4.92 9.75 19.79
CA ALA A 321 -5.14 9.11 21.08
C ALA A 321 -3.82 8.90 21.84
N LYS A 322 -2.75 8.47 21.14
CA LYS A 322 -1.44 8.16 21.76
C LYS A 322 -0.55 9.39 21.92
N TYR A 323 -0.69 10.38 21.03
CA TYR A 323 0.11 11.60 20.95
C TYR A 323 -0.73 12.87 20.73
N THR A 324 -0.69 13.47 19.53
CA THR A 324 -1.27 14.80 19.24
C THR A 324 -1.67 14.93 17.76
N GLN A 325 -2.55 15.88 17.44
CA GLN A 325 -2.86 16.23 16.04
C GLN A 325 -1.62 16.66 15.26
N GLN A 326 -0.72 17.44 15.87
CA GLN A 326 0.51 17.90 15.23
C GLN A 326 1.38 16.72 14.74
N MET A 327 1.43 15.62 15.51
CA MET A 327 2.15 14.42 15.08
C MET A 327 1.45 13.72 13.91
N SER A 328 0.11 13.68 13.90
CA SER A 328 -0.65 13.16 12.75
C SER A 328 -0.38 13.96 11.49
N ASP A 329 -0.38 15.28 11.58
CA ASP A 329 -0.10 16.17 10.45
C ASP A 329 1.33 15.94 9.92
N MET A 330 2.30 15.74 10.82
CA MET A 330 3.69 15.41 10.44
C MET A 330 3.82 14.03 9.79
N PHE A 331 3.07 13.02 10.24
CA PHE A 331 3.01 11.73 9.55
C PHE A 331 2.45 11.89 8.13
N THR A 332 1.39 12.68 7.94
CA THR A 332 0.82 12.96 6.62
C THR A 332 1.84 13.64 5.70
N GLU A 333 2.60 14.63 6.20
CA GLU A 333 3.70 15.26 5.44
C GLU A 333 4.80 14.24 5.09
N THR A 334 5.15 13.38 6.04
CA THR A 334 6.19 12.36 5.87
C THR A 334 5.83 11.28 4.86
N PHE A 335 4.59 10.79 4.91
CA PHE A 335 4.09 9.77 3.98
C PHE A 335 4.08 10.24 2.53
N CYS A 336 3.95 11.55 2.28
CA CYS A 336 4.12 12.13 0.94
C CYS A 336 5.51 11.91 0.34
N TRP A 337 6.54 11.72 1.16
CA TRP A 337 7.92 11.53 0.70
C TRP A 337 8.33 10.06 0.50
N LEU A 338 7.50 9.10 0.89
CA LEU A 338 7.81 7.68 0.70
C LEU A 338 7.96 7.33 -0.80
N PRO A 339 8.98 6.55 -1.20
CA PRO A 339 9.12 6.06 -2.58
C PRO A 339 7.88 5.30 -3.05
N LEU A 340 7.55 5.38 -4.34
CA LEU A 340 6.36 4.72 -4.89
C LEU A 340 6.61 3.26 -5.30
N CYS A 341 7.84 2.92 -5.66
CA CYS A 341 8.22 1.55 -6.00
C CYS A 341 9.74 1.32 -5.88
N HIS A 342 10.14 0.06 -6.02
CA HIS A 342 11.52 -0.38 -6.02
C HIS A 342 11.82 -1.25 -7.24
N VAL A 343 13.03 -1.15 -7.78
CA VAL A 343 13.56 -2.08 -8.80
C VAL A 343 14.70 -2.87 -8.18
N ILE A 344 14.66 -4.19 -8.31
CA ILE A 344 15.69 -5.09 -7.77
C ILE A 344 16.54 -5.62 -8.92
N ASN A 345 17.87 -5.48 -8.77
CA ASN A 345 18.91 -5.92 -9.69
C ASN A 345 18.87 -5.31 -11.11
N GLN A 346 18.45 -4.04 -11.21
CA GLN A 346 18.45 -3.32 -12.50
C GLN A 346 19.84 -3.34 -13.16
N LYS A 347 19.88 -3.61 -14.46
CA LYS A 347 21.08 -3.44 -15.28
C LYS A 347 21.36 -1.94 -15.42
N ILE A 348 22.50 -1.52 -14.87
CA ILE A 348 23.05 -0.22 -15.18
C ILE A 348 23.65 -0.33 -16.59
N PHE A 349 22.88 0.07 -17.60
CA PHE A 349 23.48 0.40 -18.90
C PHE A 349 24.15 1.76 -18.72
N GLU A 350 25.48 1.78 -18.55
CA GLU A 350 26.23 3.02 -18.73
C GLU A 350 25.98 3.50 -20.16
N SER A 351 25.14 4.52 -20.31
CA SER A 351 25.00 5.21 -21.59
C SER A 351 26.37 5.78 -21.95
N SER A 352 26.95 5.28 -23.04
CA SER A 352 28.21 5.76 -23.60
C SER A 352 28.05 7.14 -24.23
N GLU A 353 27.65 8.15 -23.45
CA GLU A 353 27.60 9.55 -23.88
C GLU A 353 27.97 10.51 -22.74
N THR A 354 29.09 10.27 -22.07
CA THR A 354 29.91 11.37 -21.51
C THR A 354 31.38 10.97 -21.56
N SER A 355 31.96 10.98 -22.76
CA SER A 355 33.42 11.05 -22.89
C SER A 355 33.85 12.52 -22.76
N ASN A 356 34.80 12.73 -21.84
CA ASN A 356 35.67 13.90 -21.69
C ASN A 356 35.04 15.28 -21.45
N ARG A 357 35.06 15.69 -20.17
CA ARG A 357 35.49 17.05 -19.77
C ARG A 357 35.93 17.05 -18.30
N PHE A 358 37.05 16.40 -18.00
CA PHE A 358 37.81 16.73 -16.80
C PHE A 358 38.63 17.98 -17.09
N TRP A 359 38.22 19.08 -16.46
CA TRP A 359 39.02 20.28 -16.32
C TRP A 359 40.21 19.95 -15.41
N THR A 360 41.43 20.05 -15.93
CA THR A 360 42.64 20.06 -15.13
C THR A 360 42.74 21.42 -14.44
N ASP A 361 42.50 21.45 -13.12
CA ASP A 361 42.87 22.59 -12.29
C ASP A 361 44.39 22.56 -12.08
N SER A 362 45.06 23.60 -12.55
CA SER A 362 46.50 23.80 -12.40
C SER A 362 46.73 24.89 -11.36
N GLY A 363 47.23 24.47 -10.19
CA GLY A 363 47.52 25.37 -9.09
C GLY A 363 48.51 24.79 -8.09
N ALA A 364 49.76 24.53 -8.49
CA ALA A 364 50.87 24.42 -7.54
C ALA A 364 52.23 24.69 -8.20
N SER A 365 53.08 25.33 -7.41
CA SER A 365 54.26 26.09 -7.78
C SER A 365 55.57 25.30 -7.89
N ARG A 366 56.55 25.97 -8.55
CA ARG A 366 58.01 25.99 -8.29
C ARG A 366 58.90 24.87 -8.89
N ALA A 367 59.83 25.38 -9.71
CA ALA A 367 61.30 25.20 -9.66
C ALA A 367 61.99 24.39 -10.78
N SER A 368 62.90 25.13 -11.43
CA SER A 368 64.25 24.76 -11.92
C SER A 368 64.43 23.69 -13.01
N SER A 369 64.74 24.21 -14.21
CA SER A 369 65.95 23.95 -15.03
C SER A 369 66.54 22.53 -15.06
N GLY A 370 66.54 21.92 -16.25
CA GLY A 370 67.43 20.80 -16.60
C GLY A 370 67.33 20.42 -18.07
N VAL A 371 68.35 20.77 -18.84
CA VAL A 371 68.58 20.38 -20.24
C VAL A 371 69.30 19.02 -20.25
N VAL A 372 68.78 17.99 -20.94
CA VAL A 372 69.60 16.92 -21.56
C VAL A 372 68.88 16.34 -22.81
N THR A 373 69.70 16.09 -23.83
CA THR A 373 69.48 15.62 -25.22
C THR A 373 69.02 14.15 -25.38
N PRO A 374 68.56 13.74 -26.58
CA PRO A 374 68.01 12.39 -26.84
C PRO A 374 69.10 11.37 -27.22
N SER A 375 68.90 10.10 -26.83
CA SER A 375 69.64 8.96 -27.39
C SER A 375 68.68 7.86 -27.84
N GLU A 376 68.89 7.41 -29.07
CA GLU A 376 68.13 6.40 -29.79
C GLU A 376 68.35 4.97 -29.29
N ALA A 377 67.41 4.12 -29.75
CA ALA A 377 67.51 2.67 -29.93
C ALA A 377 67.25 1.76 -28.71
N THR A 378 66.09 1.11 -28.71
CA THR A 378 66.00 -0.26 -29.26
C THR A 378 64.54 -0.69 -29.41
N ARG A 379 64.23 -1.16 -30.60
CA ARG A 379 62.94 -1.71 -31.03
C ARG A 379 62.87 -3.15 -30.54
N SER A 380 62.04 -3.43 -29.54
CA SER A 380 61.54 -4.79 -29.29
C SER A 380 60.07 -4.83 -29.66
N VAL A 381 59.78 -5.63 -30.68
CA VAL A 381 58.41 -5.98 -31.07
C VAL A 381 57.91 -6.97 -30.04
N VAL A 382 57.17 -6.48 -29.05
CA VAL A 382 56.30 -7.33 -28.24
C VAL A 382 54.92 -7.19 -28.85
N THR A 383 54.48 -8.25 -29.52
CA THR A 383 53.08 -8.41 -29.92
C THR A 383 52.23 -8.44 -28.66
N SER A 384 51.61 -7.31 -28.31
CA SER A 384 50.55 -7.31 -27.30
C SER A 384 49.35 -8.00 -27.93
N SER A 385 49.12 -9.25 -27.54
CA SER A 385 47.79 -9.83 -27.59
C SER A 385 46.91 -8.95 -26.71
N GLU A 386 46.14 -8.06 -27.35
CA GLU A 386 44.97 -7.44 -26.74
C GLU A 386 43.97 -8.55 -26.43
N THR A 387 44.21 -9.24 -25.32
CA THR A 387 43.16 -9.90 -24.58
C THR A 387 42.32 -8.77 -24.00
N SER A 388 41.36 -8.34 -24.81
CA SER A 388 40.19 -7.64 -24.32
C SER A 388 39.64 -8.47 -23.17
N ASN A 389 39.88 -8.02 -21.94
CA ASN A 389 39.13 -8.48 -20.78
C ASN A 389 37.69 -7.95 -20.93
N ARG A 390 36.93 -8.53 -21.86
CA ARG A 390 35.48 -8.66 -21.73
C ARG A 390 35.24 -9.73 -20.67
N PHE A 391 35.35 -9.31 -19.42
CA PHE A 391 34.99 -10.12 -18.28
C PHE A 391 33.51 -9.83 -17.95
N TRP A 392 32.68 -10.84 -18.19
CA TRP A 392 31.24 -10.97 -17.86
C TRP A 392 30.20 -10.24 -18.74
N MET A 393 29.97 -10.78 -19.94
CA MET A 393 28.61 -10.89 -20.49
C MET A 393 28.29 -12.38 -20.55
N ASP A 394 27.63 -12.89 -19.51
CA ASP A 394 26.74 -14.07 -19.54
C ASP A 394 26.32 -14.42 -18.10
N SER A 395 25.43 -13.59 -17.57
CA SER A 395 24.31 -14.09 -16.79
C SER A 395 23.13 -13.23 -17.18
N GLU A 396 22.02 -13.86 -17.60
CA GLU A 396 20.72 -13.22 -17.74
C GLU A 396 20.29 -12.71 -16.36
N ALA A 397 20.85 -11.61 -15.89
CA ALA A 397 20.46 -11.02 -14.62
C ALA A 397 19.02 -10.53 -14.76
N SER A 398 18.12 -11.26 -14.11
CA SER A 398 16.72 -10.95 -13.95
C SER A 398 16.53 -9.61 -13.23
N GLU A 399 15.50 -8.86 -13.61
CA GLU A 399 15.07 -7.63 -12.93
C GLU A 399 13.63 -7.80 -12.45
N SER A 400 13.31 -7.28 -11.27
CA SER A 400 11.93 -7.28 -10.76
C SER A 400 11.55 -5.92 -10.22
N VAL A 401 10.27 -5.58 -10.36
CA VAL A 401 9.68 -4.34 -9.83
C VAL A 401 8.76 -4.68 -8.68
N VAL A 402 8.85 -3.90 -7.60
CA VAL A 402 7.98 -4.01 -6.43
C VAL A 402 7.20 -2.72 -6.23
N CYS A 403 5.87 -2.78 -6.34
CA CYS A 403 4.96 -1.65 -6.09
C CYS A 403 3.76 -2.12 -5.28
N HIS A 404 3.08 -1.23 -4.55
CA HIS A 404 2.00 -1.65 -3.65
C HIS A 404 0.76 -2.16 -4.42
N GLY A 405 0.19 -1.29 -5.27
CA GLY A 405 -0.98 -1.55 -6.11
C GLY A 405 -0.64 -2.35 -7.35
N GLY A 406 -0.27 -1.72 -8.46
CA GLY A 406 0.04 -2.49 -9.66
C GLY A 406 0.45 -1.65 -10.86
N LEU A 407 0.07 -2.13 -12.04
CA LEU A 407 0.41 -1.52 -13.32
C LEU A 407 -0.63 -0.48 -13.77
N PHE A 408 -0.34 0.12 -14.92
CA PHE A 408 -0.90 1.38 -15.35
C PHE A 408 -2.15 1.24 -16.20
N LYS A 409 -3.04 2.23 -16.07
CA LYS A 409 -4.23 2.40 -16.93
C LYS A 409 -3.86 2.71 -18.37
N GLU A 410 -2.74 3.39 -18.60
CA GLU A 410 -2.22 3.72 -19.92
C GLU A 410 -1.06 2.79 -20.32
N ASP A 411 -0.94 2.51 -21.61
CA ASP A 411 0.22 1.80 -22.16
C ASP A 411 1.43 2.74 -22.28
N GLY A 412 2.64 2.17 -22.40
CA GLY A 412 3.85 2.93 -22.70
C GLY A 412 4.53 3.61 -21.51
N VAL A 413 4.01 3.46 -20.30
CA VAL A 413 4.67 3.97 -19.08
C VAL A 413 6.01 3.26 -18.88
N THR A 414 7.09 4.04 -18.83
CA THR A 414 8.45 3.53 -18.64
C THR A 414 8.92 3.67 -17.19
N LEU A 415 10.00 2.96 -16.82
CA LEU A 415 10.69 3.18 -15.55
C LEU A 415 11.11 4.66 -15.36
N GLU A 416 11.43 5.37 -16.44
CA GLU A 416 11.80 6.78 -16.39
C GLU A 416 10.63 7.70 -16.07
N ASP A 417 9.43 7.38 -16.55
CA ASP A 417 8.20 8.11 -16.20
C ASP A 417 7.88 7.94 -14.70
N ILE A 418 8.16 6.76 -14.14
CA ILE A 418 8.03 6.52 -12.70
C ILE A 418 9.06 7.34 -11.92
N ARG A 419 10.34 7.36 -12.32
CA ARG A 419 11.38 8.18 -11.67
C ARG A 419 11.01 9.66 -11.62
N LYS A 420 10.41 10.18 -12.70
CA LYS A 420 10.00 11.59 -12.85
C LYS A 420 8.69 11.95 -12.15
N THR A 421 7.95 10.97 -11.64
CA THR A 421 6.67 11.23 -10.98
C THR A 421 6.89 12.01 -9.67
N ASP A 422 6.28 13.19 -9.57
CA ASP A 422 6.28 14.00 -8.35
C ASP A 422 5.38 13.34 -7.29
N ARG A 423 6.03 12.77 -6.27
CA ARG A 423 5.38 12.00 -5.21
C ARG A 423 4.99 12.82 -3.99
N ASN A 424 5.55 14.02 -3.80
CA ASN A 424 5.36 14.82 -2.57
C ASN A 424 4.00 15.52 -2.54
N ARG A 425 2.94 14.72 -2.52
CA ARG A 425 1.55 15.13 -2.50
C ARG A 425 0.67 13.96 -2.07
N GLN A 426 -0.61 14.25 -1.85
CA GLN A 426 -1.61 13.18 -1.74
C GLN A 426 -1.79 12.50 -3.10
N PRO A 427 -2.07 11.18 -3.14
CA PRO A 427 -2.32 10.48 -4.41
C PRO A 427 -3.42 11.19 -5.22
N PRO A 428 -3.21 11.47 -6.51
CA PRO A 428 -4.26 11.98 -7.39
C PRO A 428 -5.32 10.92 -7.67
N ASP A 429 -6.45 11.32 -8.26
CA ASP A 429 -7.51 10.40 -8.70
C ASP A 429 -7.08 9.51 -9.89
N GLU A 430 -6.04 9.91 -10.64
CA GLU A 430 -5.54 9.21 -11.83
C GLU A 430 -4.03 9.44 -12.08
N GLY A 431 -3.45 8.62 -12.95
CA GLY A 431 -2.04 8.70 -13.38
C GLY A 431 -1.12 7.72 -12.66
N ILE A 432 0.17 7.75 -12.99
CA ILE A 432 1.19 6.78 -12.56
C ILE A 432 1.18 6.56 -11.03
N MET A 433 1.16 7.64 -10.25
CA MET A 433 1.11 7.56 -8.78
C MET A 433 -0.17 6.90 -8.26
N CYS A 434 -1.32 7.13 -8.91
CA CYS A 434 -2.58 6.49 -8.54
C CYS A 434 -2.51 4.99 -8.82
N ASP A 435 -2.10 4.61 -10.03
CA ASP A 435 -2.08 3.22 -10.48
C ASP A 435 -1.09 2.36 -9.67
N LEU A 436 0.10 2.90 -9.35
CA LEU A 436 1.10 2.23 -8.50
C LEU A 436 0.58 1.92 -7.09
N LEU A 437 -0.43 2.64 -6.61
CA LEU A 437 -0.99 2.49 -5.26
C LEU A 437 -2.34 1.76 -5.25
N TRP A 438 -3.08 1.70 -6.36
CA TRP A 438 -4.48 1.27 -6.35
C TRP A 438 -4.88 0.22 -7.38
N SER A 439 -4.06 -0.02 -8.42
CA SER A 439 -4.43 -0.96 -9.47
C SER A 439 -4.35 -2.42 -9.01
N ASP A 440 -5.21 -3.28 -9.55
CA ASP A 440 -5.26 -4.72 -9.24
C ASP A 440 -5.09 -5.58 -10.51
N PRO A 441 -4.44 -6.76 -10.43
CA PRO A 441 -4.43 -7.71 -11.53
C PRO A 441 -5.83 -8.28 -11.82
N GLN A 442 -6.08 -8.66 -13.07
CA GLN A 442 -7.30 -9.41 -13.46
C GLN A 442 -6.94 -10.60 -14.36
N PRO A 443 -7.71 -11.70 -14.33
CA PRO A 443 -7.38 -12.89 -15.11
C PRO A 443 -7.58 -12.73 -16.62
N ILE A 444 -8.43 -11.79 -17.04
CA ILE A 444 -8.76 -11.55 -18.45
C ILE A 444 -7.84 -10.48 -19.05
N ASN A 445 -7.50 -10.63 -20.33
CA ASN A 445 -6.71 -9.64 -21.07
C ASN A 445 -7.41 -8.27 -21.14
N GLY A 446 -6.61 -7.23 -21.33
CA GLY A 446 -7.03 -5.84 -21.42
C GLY A 446 -7.06 -5.16 -20.06
N ARG A 447 -7.88 -4.11 -19.96
CA ARG A 447 -8.08 -3.32 -18.74
C ARG A 447 -9.56 -3.22 -18.42
N SER A 448 -9.89 -3.07 -17.15
CA SER A 448 -11.25 -2.77 -16.70
C SER A 448 -11.25 -1.69 -15.63
N PRO A 449 -12.38 -0.98 -15.42
CA PRO A 449 -12.52 -0.09 -14.28
C PRO A 449 -12.21 -0.83 -12.97
N SER A 450 -11.45 -0.19 -12.08
CA SER A 450 -11.16 -0.79 -10.78
C SER A 450 -12.44 -1.02 -9.98
N LYS A 451 -12.59 -2.22 -9.41
CA LYS A 451 -13.66 -2.53 -8.44
C LYS A 451 -13.59 -1.64 -7.21
N ARG A 452 -12.43 -1.05 -6.92
CA ARG A 452 -12.20 -0.08 -5.85
C ARG A 452 -12.67 1.31 -6.20
N GLY A 453 -12.92 1.61 -7.48
CA GLY A 453 -13.37 2.92 -7.96
C GLY A 453 -12.26 3.94 -8.19
N VAL A 454 -11.00 3.51 -8.04
CA VAL A 454 -9.74 4.26 -8.23
C VAL A 454 -8.66 3.30 -8.75
N GLY A 455 -7.75 3.76 -9.61
CA GLY A 455 -6.85 2.88 -10.38
C GLY A 455 -7.56 2.10 -11.50
N CYS A 456 -6.93 1.02 -11.98
CA CYS A 456 -7.52 0.11 -12.96
C CYS A 456 -7.33 -1.37 -12.59
N GLN A 457 -8.12 -2.24 -13.22
CA GLN A 457 -7.76 -3.65 -13.30
C GLN A 457 -6.94 -3.90 -14.59
N PHE A 458 -5.85 -4.65 -14.51
CA PHE A 458 -4.95 -4.91 -15.64
C PHE A 458 -4.71 -6.40 -15.88
N GLY A 459 -4.80 -6.83 -17.13
CA GLY A 459 -4.71 -8.24 -17.52
C GLY A 459 -3.29 -8.78 -17.73
N PRO A 460 -3.18 -10.07 -18.08
CA PRO A 460 -1.90 -10.71 -18.37
C PRO A 460 -1.15 -10.03 -19.51
N ASP A 461 -1.83 -9.65 -20.59
CA ASP A 461 -1.20 -9.01 -21.75
C ASP A 461 -0.62 -7.62 -21.42
N VAL A 462 -1.26 -6.86 -20.52
CA VAL A 462 -0.74 -5.58 -20.02
C VAL A 462 0.57 -5.81 -19.26
N THR A 463 0.59 -6.84 -18.40
CA THR A 463 1.79 -7.19 -17.62
C THR A 463 2.92 -7.63 -18.54
N SER A 464 2.66 -8.56 -19.45
CA SER A 464 3.68 -9.07 -20.37
C SER A 464 4.28 -7.96 -21.24
N LYS A 465 3.45 -7.10 -21.84
CA LYS A 465 3.91 -5.98 -22.67
C LYS A 465 4.76 -4.98 -21.87
N TRP A 466 4.34 -4.66 -20.64
CA TRP A 466 5.07 -3.72 -19.80
C TRP A 466 6.41 -4.28 -19.33
N CYS A 467 6.43 -5.54 -18.92
CA CYS A 467 7.63 -6.28 -18.55
C CYS A 467 8.63 -6.34 -19.73
N GLU A 468 8.17 -6.74 -20.92
CA GLU A 468 9.00 -6.80 -22.13
C GLU A 468 9.59 -5.42 -22.48
N MET A 469 8.76 -4.37 -22.48
CA MET A 469 9.17 -3.01 -22.82
C MET A 469 10.24 -2.45 -21.87
N ASN A 470 10.16 -2.79 -20.58
CA ASN A 470 11.06 -2.25 -19.56
C ASN A 470 12.22 -3.20 -19.19
N GLY A 471 12.31 -4.37 -19.82
CA GLY A 471 13.34 -5.37 -19.48
C GLY A 471 13.15 -6.00 -18.09
N ILE A 472 11.91 -6.02 -17.58
CA ILE A 472 11.55 -6.57 -16.27
C ILE A 472 11.01 -7.99 -16.45
N GLU A 473 11.39 -8.91 -15.56
CA GLU A 473 10.91 -10.30 -15.61
C GLU A 473 9.48 -10.40 -15.07
N TYR A 474 9.26 -9.83 -13.89
CA TYR A 474 7.98 -9.87 -13.20
C TYR A 474 7.79 -8.69 -12.24
N VAL A 475 6.54 -8.50 -11.82
CA VAL A 475 6.13 -7.51 -10.81
C VAL A 475 5.70 -8.20 -9.53
N VAL A 476 6.15 -7.71 -8.39
CA VAL A 476 5.61 -8.06 -7.06
C VAL A 476 4.75 -6.91 -6.58
N ARG A 477 3.56 -7.26 -6.10
CA ARG A 477 2.62 -6.32 -5.52
C ARG A 477 1.95 -6.86 -4.27
N SER A 478 1.14 -6.04 -3.59
CA SER A 478 0.50 -6.39 -2.32
C SER A 478 -0.99 -6.08 -2.34
N HIS A 479 -1.54 -5.16 -1.54
CA HIS A 479 -2.86 -4.50 -1.69
C HIS A 479 -4.15 -5.37 -1.70
N GLU A 480 -4.07 -6.67 -1.96
CA GLU A 480 -5.17 -7.63 -1.91
C GLU A 480 -4.86 -8.74 -0.92
N VAL A 481 -5.76 -8.95 0.04
CA VAL A 481 -5.76 -10.11 0.93
C VAL A 481 -5.83 -11.39 0.10
N LYS A 482 -4.97 -12.36 0.41
CA LYS A 482 -4.95 -13.69 -0.22
C LYS A 482 -5.07 -14.77 0.84
N PRO A 483 -5.86 -15.85 0.63
CA PRO A 483 -6.03 -16.92 1.62
C PRO A 483 -4.71 -17.51 2.15
N GLU A 484 -3.74 -17.77 1.27
CA GLU A 484 -2.42 -18.29 1.63
C GLU A 484 -1.38 -17.20 1.88
N GLY A 485 -1.79 -15.93 1.93
CA GLY A 485 -0.90 -14.76 2.04
C GLY A 485 -0.20 -14.39 0.74
N TYR A 486 -0.37 -15.17 -0.33
CA TYR A 486 0.17 -14.85 -1.65
C TYR A 486 -0.67 -15.45 -2.78
N GLU A 487 -0.49 -14.92 -3.99
CA GLU A 487 -1.07 -15.49 -5.22
C GLU A 487 -0.16 -15.20 -6.42
N MET A 488 -0.06 -16.15 -7.34
CA MET A 488 0.63 -15.97 -8.61
C MET A 488 -0.38 -15.70 -9.71
N HIS A 489 -0.22 -14.57 -10.39
CA HIS A 489 -1.06 -14.12 -11.50
C HIS A 489 -0.28 -14.16 -12.81
N HIS A 490 -1.00 -13.97 -13.93
CA HIS A 490 -0.44 -13.63 -15.23
C HIS A 490 0.73 -14.55 -15.66
N ASN A 491 0.56 -15.86 -15.46
CA ASN A 491 1.56 -16.88 -15.81
C ASN A 491 2.94 -16.66 -15.15
N GLY A 492 2.98 -16.15 -13.91
CA GLY A 492 4.23 -15.93 -13.18
C GLY A 492 4.92 -14.59 -13.45
N GLN A 493 4.24 -13.65 -14.11
CA GLN A 493 4.76 -12.29 -14.32
C GLN A 493 4.20 -11.25 -13.35
N CYS A 494 3.22 -11.62 -12.51
CA CYS A 494 2.69 -10.76 -11.45
C CYS A 494 2.43 -11.60 -10.20
N TYR A 495 2.97 -11.17 -9.06
CA TYR A 495 2.83 -11.85 -7.78
C TYR A 495 2.18 -10.93 -6.76
N THR A 496 1.18 -11.42 -6.05
CA THR A 496 0.64 -10.76 -4.86
C THR A 496 1.27 -11.37 -3.61
N VAL A 497 1.76 -10.54 -2.69
CA VAL A 497 2.19 -10.94 -1.33
C VAL A 497 1.52 -10.04 -0.30
N PHE A 498 0.96 -10.65 0.74
CA PHE A 498 0.20 -9.99 1.79
C PHE A 498 0.67 -10.50 3.16
N SER A 499 1.09 -9.61 4.06
CA SER A 499 1.81 -9.98 5.28
C SER A 499 1.02 -9.76 6.58
N ALA A 500 -0.30 -9.52 6.49
CA ALA A 500 -1.20 -9.42 7.64
C ALA A 500 -2.05 -10.70 7.76
N PRO A 501 -1.61 -11.72 8.54
CA PRO A 501 -2.38 -12.94 8.76
C PRO A 501 -3.64 -12.64 9.58
N ASN A 502 -4.69 -13.45 9.38
CA ASN A 502 -6.02 -13.27 9.99
C ASN A 502 -6.46 -11.80 9.95
N TYR A 503 -6.41 -11.19 8.77
CA TYR A 503 -6.58 -9.76 8.60
C TYR A 503 -7.86 -9.26 9.28
N CYS A 504 -7.72 -8.18 10.05
CA CYS A 504 -8.80 -7.59 10.85
C CYS A 504 -9.50 -8.60 11.79
N ASP A 505 -8.77 -9.60 12.29
CA ASP A 505 -9.25 -10.65 13.20
C ASP A 505 -10.43 -11.49 12.66
N GLN A 506 -10.70 -11.43 11.35
CA GLN A 506 -11.92 -11.97 10.74
C GLN A 506 -11.67 -12.78 9.48
N MET A 507 -10.64 -12.43 8.70
CA MET A 507 -10.47 -13.00 7.35
C MET A 507 -9.88 -14.42 7.35
N ASN A 508 -9.27 -14.86 8.46
CA ASN A 508 -8.68 -16.20 8.62
C ASN A 508 -7.69 -16.59 7.49
N ASN A 509 -7.09 -15.61 6.83
CA ASN A 509 -6.03 -15.81 5.85
C ASN A 509 -4.68 -16.05 6.54
N LYS A 510 -3.74 -16.68 5.85
CA LYS A 510 -2.32 -16.63 6.21
C LYS A 510 -1.71 -15.30 5.78
N GLY A 511 -0.61 -14.93 6.43
CA GLY A 511 0.33 -13.95 5.92
C GLY A 511 1.43 -14.66 5.16
N ALA A 512 2.13 -13.98 4.26
CA ALA A 512 3.34 -14.50 3.64
C ALA A 512 4.39 -13.40 3.44
N PHE A 513 5.63 -13.81 3.29
CA PHE A 513 6.70 -12.98 2.75
C PHE A 513 7.46 -13.74 1.66
N ILE A 514 8.09 -13.00 0.76
CA ILE A 514 8.91 -13.53 -0.33
C ILE A 514 10.38 -13.46 0.09
N THR A 515 11.14 -14.50 -0.24
CA THR A 515 12.61 -14.46 -0.22
C THR A 515 13.16 -14.73 -1.61
N ILE A 516 14.15 -13.93 -2.02
CA ILE A 516 14.92 -14.07 -3.26
C ILE A 516 16.42 -14.08 -2.94
N THR A 517 17.26 -14.52 -3.88
CA THR A 517 18.72 -14.33 -3.81
C THR A 517 19.23 -13.54 -5.00
N GLY A 518 20.33 -12.80 -4.85
CA GLY A 518 20.82 -11.92 -5.91
C GLY A 518 21.17 -12.62 -7.24
N ASP A 519 21.45 -13.91 -7.20
CA ASP A 519 21.74 -14.79 -8.34
C ASP A 519 20.50 -15.60 -8.81
N ASN A 520 19.40 -15.57 -8.06
CA ASN A 520 18.15 -16.21 -8.44
C ASN A 520 16.97 -15.39 -7.89
N LEU A 521 16.38 -14.58 -8.76
CA LEU A 521 15.21 -13.79 -8.43
C LEU A 521 13.91 -14.59 -8.40
N SER A 522 13.92 -15.92 -8.52
CA SER A 522 12.68 -16.69 -8.38
C SER A 522 12.06 -16.48 -6.98
N PRO A 523 10.82 -15.98 -6.88
CA PRO A 523 10.20 -15.68 -5.60
C PRO A 523 9.88 -16.96 -4.82
N ARG A 524 10.45 -17.10 -3.61
CA ARG A 524 10.09 -18.16 -2.67
C ARG A 524 9.18 -17.61 -1.57
N PHE A 525 7.92 -18.05 -1.58
CA PHE A 525 6.92 -17.68 -0.58
C PHE A 525 7.11 -18.47 0.71
N THR A 526 7.00 -17.79 1.85
CA THR A 526 6.94 -18.41 3.17
C THR A 526 5.66 -17.96 3.86
N PRO A 527 4.62 -18.81 3.92
CA PRO A 527 3.39 -18.48 4.61
C PRO A 527 3.55 -18.63 6.13
N PHE A 528 2.78 -17.86 6.90
CA PHE A 528 2.75 -17.89 8.36
C PHE A 528 1.36 -17.54 8.89
N ASP A 529 1.05 -18.06 10.08
CA ASP A 529 -0.22 -17.83 10.77
C ASP A 529 -0.14 -16.63 11.72
N ALA A 530 -1.31 -16.09 12.08
CA ALA A 530 -1.42 -14.98 13.02
C ALA A 530 -0.99 -15.37 14.43
N VAL A 531 -0.44 -14.42 15.17
CA VAL A 531 -0.08 -14.59 16.58
C VAL A 531 -1.04 -13.87 17.52
N PRO A 532 -1.18 -14.31 18.78
CA PRO A 532 -1.99 -13.60 19.76
C PRO A 532 -1.51 -12.15 19.98
N HIS A 533 -2.46 -11.23 20.09
CA HIS A 533 -2.23 -9.84 20.47
C HIS A 533 -3.18 -9.41 21.61
N PRO A 534 -2.93 -8.26 22.27
CA PRO A 534 -3.84 -7.72 23.28
C PRO A 534 -5.25 -7.50 22.73
N LYS A 535 -6.24 -7.59 23.63
CA LYS A 535 -7.66 -7.44 23.31
C LYS A 535 -8.03 -5.99 23.02
N LEU A 536 -7.63 -5.51 21.84
CA LEU A 536 -8.04 -4.24 21.26
C LEU A 536 -8.57 -4.57 19.86
N PRO A 537 -9.87 -4.38 19.58
CA PRO A 537 -10.43 -4.77 18.29
C PRO A 537 -9.78 -3.97 17.16
N PRO A 538 -9.75 -4.50 15.93
CA PRO A 538 -9.43 -3.72 14.74
C PRO A 538 -10.33 -2.49 14.66
N MET A 539 -9.84 -1.43 14.04
CA MET A 539 -10.58 -0.19 13.81
C MET A 539 -11.04 0.53 15.09
N ALA A 540 -10.43 0.22 16.25
CA ALA A 540 -10.80 0.84 17.54
C ALA A 540 -10.69 2.37 17.53
N TYR A 541 -9.81 2.92 16.68
CA TYR A 541 -9.59 4.35 16.52
C TYR A 541 -10.18 4.92 15.21
N ALA A 542 -10.84 4.09 14.40
CA ALA A 542 -11.45 4.50 13.15
C ALA A 542 -12.63 5.43 13.41
N ASN A 543 -12.93 6.26 12.42
CA ASN A 543 -14.06 7.17 12.55
C ASN A 543 -15.36 6.37 12.42
N SER A 544 -16.10 6.28 13.54
CA SER A 544 -17.39 5.58 13.65
C SER A 544 -18.41 5.92 12.56
N LEU A 545 -18.30 7.12 11.95
CA LEU A 545 -19.21 7.60 10.90
C LEU A 545 -19.07 6.85 9.58
N PHE A 546 -17.99 6.09 9.38
CA PHE A 546 -17.83 5.26 8.19
C PHE A 546 -18.39 3.84 8.36
N GLY A 547 -18.95 3.51 9.55
CA GLY A 547 -19.71 2.27 9.77
C GLY A 547 -18.86 1.00 9.75
N PHE A 548 -17.61 1.11 10.20
CA PHE A 548 -16.68 -0.01 10.36
C PHE A 548 -16.76 -0.69 11.73
N ASN A 549 -17.45 -0.07 12.71
CA ASN A 549 -17.69 -0.60 14.05
C ASN A 549 -19.01 -1.35 14.17
#